data_AF-X0X490-F1
#
_entry.id   AF-X0X490-F1
#
_cell.length_a   1.000
_cell.length_b   1.000
_cell.length_c   1.000
_cell.angle_alpha   90.00
_cell.angle_beta   90.00
_cell.angle_gamma   90.00
#
_symmetry.space_group_name_H-M   'P 1'
#
loop_
_entity.id
_entity.type
_entity.pdbx_description
1 polymer ?
#
loop_
_entity_poly.entity_id
_entity_poly.type
_entity_poly.pdbx_seq_one_letter_code
_entity_poly.pdbx_strand_id
1 'polypeptide(L)' 'CVLATVLDARKEGFGVEVITDATRPITTDGGVRANCEMRDAGAHMQTTET' A
#
# COMPACT_ATOMS: atom_id res chain seq x y z
N CYS A 1 -7.67 1.31 -5.85
CA CYS A 1 -8.42 0.83 -4.66
C CYS A 1 -7.49 0.55 -3.49
N VAL A 2 -6.38 -0.17 -3.70
CA VAL A 2 -5.43 -0.56 -2.62
C VAL A 2 -5.08 0.57 -1.66
N LEU A 3 -4.64 1.73 -2.16
CA LEU A 3 -4.33 2.91 -1.33
C LEU A 3 -5.47 3.27 -0.36
N ALA A 4 -6.70 3.41 -0.86
CA ALA A 4 -7.83 3.80 -0.03
C ALA A 4 -8.08 2.78 1.10
N THR A 5 -8.09 1.49 0.77
CA THR A 5 -8.26 0.42 1.76
C THR A 5 -7.14 0.40 2.79
N VAL A 6 -5.89 0.64 2.38
CA VAL A 6 -4.74 0.72 3.29
C VAL A 6 -4.91 1.90 4.26
N LEU A 7 -5.26 3.08 3.76
CA LEU A 7 -5.46 4.26 4.61
C LEU A 7 -6.60 4.06 5.62
N ASP A 8 -7.72 3.49 5.18
CA ASP A 8 -8.85 3.16 6.06
C ASP A 8 -8.43 2.14 7.13
N ALA A 9 -7.76 1.05 6.75
CA ALA A 9 -7.29 0.04 7.70
C ALA A 9 -6.29 0.61 8.71
N ARG A 10 -5.37 1.48 8.27
CA ARG A 10 -4.41 2.16 9.17
C ARG A 10 -5.11 3.12 10.12
N LYS A 11 -6.15 3.84 9.66
CA LYS A 11 -6.97 4.73 10.51
C LYS A 11 -7.71 3.96 11.61
N GLU A 12 -8.19 2.75 11.30
CA GLU A 12 -8.85 1.86 12.27
C GLU A 12 -7.85 1.11 13.19
N GLY A 13 -6.54 1.32 13.03
CA GLY A 13 -5.51 0.76 13.88
C GLY A 13 -5.04 -0.64 13.50
N PHE A 14 -5.37 -1.14 12.31
CA PHE A 14 -4.89 -2.44 11.84
C PHE A 14 -3.40 -2.40 11.44
N GLY A 15 -2.71 -3.52 11.68
CA GLY A 15 -1.46 -3.82 10.97
C GLY A 15 -1.76 -4.10 9.51
N VAL A 16 -0.99 -3.51 8.59
CA VAL A 16 -1.24 -3.64 7.15
C VAL A 16 0.05 -4.03 6.44
N GLU A 17 0.00 -5.13 5.70
CA GLU A 17 1.02 -5.54 4.75
C GLU A 17 0.47 -5.42 3.32
N VAL A 18 1.22 -4.74 2.45
CA VAL A 18 0.88 -4.56 1.04
C VAL A 18 1.79 -5.44 0.22
N ILE A 19 1.19 -6.38 -0.51
CA ILE A 19 1.89 -7.28 -1.43
C ILE A 19 2.09 -6.54 -2.76
N THR A 20 3.32 -6.06 -2.97
CA THR A 20 3.67 -5.08 -4.00
C THR A 20 3.75 -5.66 -5.40
N ASP A 21 4.18 -6.91 -5.54
CA ASP A 21 4.19 -7.68 -6.79
C ASP A 21 2.80 -8.19 -7.19
N ALA A 22 1.87 -8.26 -6.24
CA ALA A 22 0.44 -8.51 -6.50
C ALA A 22 -0.38 -7.23 -6.71
N THR A 23 0.24 -6.05 -6.64
CA THR A 23 -0.45 -4.75 -6.77
C THR A 23 0.08 -3.97 -7.96
N ARG A 24 -0.80 -3.60 -8.90
CA ARG A 24 -0.43 -2.81 -10.08
C ARG A 24 -1.11 -1.44 -10.07
N PRO A 25 -0.37 -0.33 -10.21
CA PRO A 25 -0.98 0.98 -10.33
C PRO A 25 -1.55 1.20 -11.73
N ILE A 26 -2.54 2.10 -11.83
CA ILE A 26 -3.12 2.50 -13.12
C ILE A 26 -2.10 3.28 -13.95
N THR A 27 -1.31 4.13 -13.29
CA THR A 27 -0.21 4.90 -13.89
C THR A 27 1.05 4.79 -13.05
N THR A 28 2.22 4.94 -13.66
CA THR A 28 3.50 4.87 -12.93
C THR A 28 3.62 5.93 -11.85
N ASP A 29 3.34 7.20 -12.17
CA ASP A 29 3.43 8.31 -11.21
C ASP A 29 2.43 8.15 -10.05
N GLY A 30 1.19 7.77 -10.35
CA GLY A 30 0.18 7.49 -9.33
C GLY A 30 0.58 6.33 -8.41
N GLY A 31 1.29 5.33 -8.95
CA GLY A 31 1.85 4.23 -8.17
C GLY A 31 2.94 4.67 -7.21
N VAL A 32 3.86 5.53 -7.65
CA VAL A 32 4.93 6.07 -6.79
C VAL A 32 4.31 6.85 -5.63
N ARG A 33 3.34 7.73 -5.93
CA ARG A 33 2.63 8.51 -4.91
C ARG A 33 1.87 7.62 -3.93
N ALA A 34 1.11 6.65 -4.43
CA ALA A 34 0.38 5.71 -3.58
C ALA A 34 1.32 4.91 -2.67
N ASN A 35 2.48 4.47 -3.16
CA ASN A 35 3.46 3.74 -2.36
C ASN A 35 4.06 4.60 -1.24
N CYS A 36 4.32 5.89 -1.48
CA CYS A 36 4.73 6.82 -0.44
C CYS A 36 3.63 7.00 0.60
N GLU A 37 2.40 7.32 0.18
CA GLU A 37 1.28 7.54 1.09
C GLU A 37 0.96 6.31 1.96
N MET A 38 1.03 5.10 1.41
CA MET A 38 0.85 3.86 2.18
C MET A 38 1.95 3.66 3.23
N ARG A 39 3.22 3.92 2.88
CA ARG A 39 4.34 3.83 3.84
C ARG A 39 4.24 4.87 4.94
N ASP A 40 3.88 6.10 4.59
CA ASP A 40 3.74 7.19 5.55
C ASP A 40 2.58 6.94 6.53
N ALA A 41 1.52 6.24 6.09
CA ALA A 41 0.47 5.73 6.96
C ALA A 41 0.90 4.56 7.86
N GLY A 42 2.09 4.01 7.65
CA GLY A 42 2.67 2.90 8.41
C GLY A 42 2.33 1.51 7.88
N ALA A 43 1.99 1.38 6.59
CA ALA A 43 1.87 0.08 5.94
C ALA A 43 3.25 -0.51 5.59
N HIS A 44 3.38 -1.82 5.71
CA HIS A 44 4.61 -2.56 5.38
C HIS A 44 4.53 -3.05 3.94
N MET A 45 5.55 -2.76 3.15
CA MET A 45 5.60 -3.13 1.74
C MET A 45 6.39 -4.43 1.59
N GLN A 46 5.77 -5.50 1.10
CA GLN A 46 6.37 -6.82 0.95
C GLN A 46 6.14 -7.39 -0.46
N THR A 47 6.89 -8.39 -0.86
CA THR A 47 6.65 -9.19 -2.08
C THR A 47 6.17 -10.60 -1.69
N THR A 48 5.65 -11.38 -2.64
CA THR A 48 5.25 -12.78 -2.37
C THR A 48 6.43 -13.74 -2.22
N GLU A 49 7.65 -13.30 -2.55
CA GLU A 49 8.87 -14.08 -2.39
C GLU A 49 9.23 -14.16 -0.90
N THR A 50 9.15 -15.37 -0.33
CA THR A 50 9.44 -15.68 1.08
C THR A 50 10.91 -15.98 1.30
#